data_AF-A0A5C7AQJ0-F1
#
_entry.id   AF-A0A5C7AQJ0-F1
#
_cell.length_a   1.000
_cell.length_b   1.000
_cell.length_c   1.000
_cell.angle_alpha   90.00
_cell.angle_beta   90.00
_cell.angle_gamma   90.00
#
_symmetry.space_group_name_H-M   'P 1'
#
loop_
_entity.id
_entity.type
_entity.pdbx_description
1 polymer ?
#
loop_
_entity_poly.entity_id
_entity_poly.type
_entity_poly.pdbx_seq_one_letter_code
_entity_poly.pdbx_strand_id
1 'polypeptide(L)'
;MITGNKGEWSEIYALFKLLGDKQLFLGNKDIEKLEGLVYPIIKILRSENNGNFEYSIQDEIILISGNEEILKIPISEFKDKALFLLNAIKKNKERTFSIPEIEDFMQSINCFSLKASSSAKTDITIVVHDQRTNQQPTLGFSIKSQLGSPSTLLNAGKTTNFIFNIVGINLTENEIRDINSIASRSKIMDRIVQIQNKGGQFVFVKTERKIFSNNLVLIDSLLPEILSQIVFDFYSSEFSNLTDLVNKTADKNPLNFDIENEHKFYEYKIKRFLTDVALGMMPSKVWTGKYDATGGYLIVKENGDVLCYHIYNRNEFEDYLLNNTKLDTASSSRHGFGEIYEENEELYFKLNLQIRFTK
;
A
#
# COMPACT_ATOMS: atom_id res chain seq x y z
N MET A 1 29.16 3.21 -5.75
CA MET A 1 28.26 2.29 -6.45
C MET A 1 27.09 1.93 -5.56
N ILE A 2 26.03 2.70 -5.75
CA ILE A 2 24.74 2.53 -5.11
C ILE A 2 24.05 1.32 -5.77
N THR A 3 23.44 0.47 -4.95
CA THR A 3 22.61 -0.65 -5.42
C THR A 3 21.22 -0.51 -4.86
N GLY A 4 20.22 -0.94 -5.64
CA GLY A 4 18.83 -0.87 -5.25
C GLY A 4 17.98 -1.92 -5.95
N ASN A 5 16.83 -2.22 -5.36
CA ASN A 5 15.80 -3.02 -6.02
C ASN A 5 14.99 -2.18 -7.02
N LYS A 6 14.13 -2.82 -7.83
CA LYS A 6 13.32 -2.12 -8.84
C LYS A 6 12.42 -1.02 -8.26
N GLY A 7 11.89 -1.20 -7.06
CA GLY A 7 11.08 -0.19 -6.38
C GLY A 7 11.90 1.04 -6.02
N GLU A 8 13.07 0.86 -5.43
CA GLU A 8 13.99 1.95 -5.06
C GLU A 8 14.46 2.73 -6.30
N TRP A 9 14.82 2.04 -7.38
CA TRP A 9 15.14 2.71 -8.65
C TRP A 9 13.93 3.41 -9.30
N SER A 10 12.70 2.98 -8.99
CA SER A 10 11.48 3.62 -9.50
C SER A 10 11.21 4.98 -8.85
N GLU A 11 11.73 5.23 -7.64
CA GLU A 11 11.64 6.56 -7.01
C GLU A 11 12.50 7.58 -7.76
N ILE A 12 13.72 7.20 -8.15
CA ILE A 12 14.58 8.03 -9.01
C ILE A 12 13.99 8.19 -10.41
N TYR A 13 13.41 7.12 -10.97
CA TYR A 13 12.70 7.20 -12.24
C TYR A 13 11.57 8.24 -12.18
N ALA A 14 10.74 8.21 -11.13
CA ALA A 14 9.67 9.16 -10.95
C ALA A 14 10.21 10.60 -10.84
N LEU A 15 11.29 10.84 -10.09
CA LEU A 15 11.94 12.15 -10.02
C LEU A 15 12.29 12.67 -11.42
N PHE A 16 12.99 11.88 -12.23
CA PHE A 16 13.41 12.31 -13.57
C PHE A 16 12.23 12.49 -14.51
N LYS A 17 11.28 11.55 -14.49
CA LYS A 17 10.09 11.57 -15.33
C LYS A 17 9.24 12.80 -15.05
N LEU A 18 9.04 13.15 -13.79
CA LEU A 18 8.24 14.31 -13.38
C LEU A 18 8.90 15.65 -13.73
N LEU A 19 10.22 15.77 -13.55
CA LEU A 19 10.97 16.95 -14.01
C LEU A 19 10.94 17.06 -15.55
N GLY A 20 10.99 15.92 -16.25
CA GLY A 20 10.85 15.82 -17.70
C GLY A 20 9.47 16.25 -18.22
N ASP A 21 8.41 15.79 -17.56
CA ASP A 21 7.02 16.00 -17.98
C ASP A 21 6.43 17.33 -17.53
N LYS A 22 6.98 17.91 -16.45
CA LYS A 22 6.56 19.18 -15.82
C LYS A 22 5.16 19.17 -15.19
N GLN A 23 4.49 18.03 -15.14
CA GLN A 23 3.12 17.94 -14.65
C GLN A 23 2.80 16.56 -14.09
N LEU A 24 1.86 16.51 -13.15
CA LEU A 24 1.24 15.29 -12.66
C LEU A 24 -0.05 15.02 -13.44
N PHE A 25 -0.17 13.82 -13.98
CA PHE A 25 -1.40 13.34 -14.63
C PHE A 25 -2.24 12.54 -13.66
N LEU A 26 -3.54 12.79 -13.56
CA LEU A 26 -4.40 12.01 -12.67
C LEU A 26 -4.73 10.64 -13.24
N GLY A 27 -4.88 9.65 -12.34
CA GLY A 27 -5.32 8.30 -12.67
C GLY A 27 -6.76 8.01 -12.23
N ASN A 28 -7.46 7.14 -12.95
CA ASN A 28 -8.72 6.55 -12.52
C ASN A 28 -8.50 5.20 -11.82
N LYS A 29 -9.58 4.57 -11.34
CA LYS A 29 -9.52 3.27 -10.66
C LYS A 29 -8.88 2.14 -11.48
N ASP A 30 -8.91 2.25 -12.81
CA ASP A 30 -8.41 1.25 -13.77
C ASP A 30 -6.93 1.53 -14.16
N ILE A 31 -6.27 2.48 -13.48
CA ILE A 31 -4.90 2.91 -13.75
C ILE A 31 -4.74 3.49 -15.16
N GLU A 32 -5.78 4.16 -15.63
CA GLU A 32 -5.79 4.94 -16.86
C GLU A 32 -5.73 6.44 -16.56
N LYS A 33 -5.15 7.19 -17.49
CA LYS A 33 -4.99 8.62 -17.37
C LYS A 33 -6.35 9.31 -17.53
N LEU A 34 -6.70 10.19 -16.62
CA LEU A 34 -7.84 11.09 -16.76
C LEU A 34 -7.47 12.25 -17.69
N GLU A 35 -8.28 12.46 -18.73
CA GLU A 35 -8.07 13.57 -19.66
C GLU A 35 -8.44 14.92 -19.03
N GLY A 36 -7.73 15.98 -19.43
CA GLY A 36 -8.03 17.37 -19.05
C GLY A 36 -7.68 17.78 -17.61
N LEU A 37 -7.24 16.86 -16.74
CA LEU A 37 -6.87 17.16 -15.36
C LEU A 37 -5.38 16.88 -15.11
N VAL A 38 -4.63 17.96 -14.87
CA VAL A 38 -3.21 17.91 -14.53
C VAL A 38 -2.89 18.88 -13.41
N TYR A 39 -1.85 18.57 -12.64
CA TYR A 39 -1.23 19.52 -11.72
C TYR A 39 0.15 19.90 -12.26
N PRO A 40 0.32 21.14 -12.80
CA PRO A 40 1.64 21.63 -13.18
C PRO A 40 2.60 21.61 -11.98
N ILE A 41 3.82 21.16 -12.20
CA ILE A 41 4.86 21.10 -11.18
C ILE A 41 5.64 22.42 -11.21
N ILE A 42 5.81 23.02 -10.04
CA ILE A 42 6.64 24.22 -9.86
C ILE A 42 8.05 23.78 -9.50
N LYS A 43 8.16 22.95 -8.46
CA LYS A 43 9.43 22.39 -8.01
C LYS A 43 9.28 21.08 -7.26
N ILE A 44 10.33 20.29 -7.22
CA ILE A 44 10.45 19.10 -6.38
C ILE A 44 11.45 19.39 -5.26
N LEU A 45 11.05 19.09 -4.03
CA LEU A 45 11.87 19.28 -2.83
C LEU A 45 12.47 17.94 -2.43
N ARG A 46 13.77 17.92 -2.17
CA ARG A 46 14.50 16.70 -1.83
C ARG A 46 15.45 16.94 -0.67
N SER A 47 15.36 16.09 0.35
CA SER A 47 16.31 16.08 1.46
C SER A 47 17.32 14.96 1.26
N GLU A 48 18.59 15.30 1.36
CA GLU A 48 19.74 14.40 1.32
C GLU A 48 20.57 14.56 2.60
N ASN A 49 21.48 13.62 2.85
CA ASN A 49 22.32 13.66 4.06
C ASN A 49 23.20 14.92 4.16
N ASN A 50 23.50 15.56 3.03
CA ASN A 50 24.37 16.73 2.93
C ASN A 50 23.61 18.05 2.68
N GLY A 51 22.28 18.04 2.64
CA GLY A 51 21.52 19.27 2.43
C GLY A 51 20.09 19.04 1.94
N ASN A 52 19.36 20.14 1.81
CA ASN A 52 18.05 20.17 1.16
C ASN A 52 18.19 20.85 -0.19
N PHE A 53 17.64 20.23 -1.22
CA PHE A 53 17.73 20.68 -2.60
C PHE A 53 16.34 20.95 -3.18
N GLU A 54 16.25 21.98 -4.01
CA GLU A 54 15.06 22.32 -4.78
C GLU A 54 15.34 22.17 -6.28
N TYR A 55 14.49 21.41 -6.97
CA TYR A 55 14.54 21.21 -8.42
C TYR A 55 13.40 22.02 -9.03
N SER A 56 13.67 23.27 -9.40
CA SER A 56 12.67 24.22 -9.88
C SER A 56 12.60 24.24 -11.40
N ILE A 57 11.39 24.18 -11.94
CA ILE A 57 11.14 24.16 -13.39
C ILE A 57 11.08 25.61 -13.90
N GLN A 58 11.97 25.97 -14.81
CA GLN A 58 11.96 27.25 -15.52
C GLN A 58 12.05 27.02 -17.03
N ASP A 59 10.90 27.11 -17.70
CA ASP A 59 10.72 26.85 -19.13
C ASP A 59 11.22 25.45 -19.54
N GLU A 60 12.41 25.39 -20.14
CA GLU A 60 13.07 24.17 -20.64
C GLU A 60 14.34 23.80 -19.83
N ILE A 61 14.54 24.43 -18.67
CA ILE A 61 15.67 24.22 -17.77
C ILE A 61 15.15 23.88 -16.37
N ILE A 62 15.84 22.95 -15.70
CA ILE A 62 15.69 22.70 -14.26
C ILE A 62 16.81 23.46 -13.55
N LEU A 63 16.41 24.36 -12.65
CA LEU A 63 17.32 25.01 -11.70
C LEU A 63 17.41 24.17 -10.44
N ILE A 64 18.63 23.79 -10.06
CA ILE A 64 18.88 23.05 -8.82
C ILE A 64 19.60 23.97 -7.84
N SER A 65 18.97 24.23 -6.71
CA SER A 65 19.50 25.06 -5.62
C SER A 65 19.52 24.31 -4.30
N GLY A 66 20.32 24.76 -3.32
CA GLY A 66 20.47 24.13 -2.00
C GLY A 66 21.91 24.09 -1.48
N ASN A 67 22.86 24.24 -2.40
CA ASN A 67 24.29 24.51 -2.18
C ASN A 67 24.64 25.96 -2.60
N GLU A 68 25.92 26.32 -2.56
CA GLU A 68 26.39 27.67 -2.93
C GLU A 68 26.24 27.98 -4.45
N GLU A 69 26.24 26.95 -5.31
CA GLU A 69 26.16 27.08 -6.76
C GLU A 69 24.82 26.57 -7.33
N ILE A 70 24.16 27.38 -8.16
CA ILE A 70 22.92 26.98 -8.84
C ILE A 70 23.26 26.22 -10.13
N LEU A 71 22.85 24.96 -10.20
CA LEU A 71 23.00 24.15 -11.41
C LEU A 71 21.85 24.43 -12.39
N LYS A 72 22.15 24.36 -13.68
CA LYS A 72 21.18 24.56 -14.77
C LYS A 72 21.24 23.39 -15.73
N ILE A 73 20.23 22.53 -15.68
CA ILE A 73 20.21 21.29 -16.45
C ILE A 73 19.03 21.32 -17.42
N PRO A 74 19.23 21.08 -18.73
CA PRO A 74 18.13 21.03 -19.70
C PRO A 74 17.12 19.92 -19.36
N ILE A 75 15.83 20.20 -19.56
CA ILE A 75 14.76 19.21 -19.35
C ILE A 75 14.93 17.96 -20.24
N SER A 76 15.50 18.12 -21.43
CA SER A 76 15.81 16.99 -22.32
C SER A 76 16.71 15.95 -21.65
N GLU A 77 17.65 16.37 -20.81
CA GLU A 77 18.56 15.45 -20.12
C GLU A 77 17.80 14.56 -19.11
N PHE A 78 16.84 15.13 -18.39
CA PHE A 78 15.96 14.34 -17.51
C PHE A 78 15.08 13.36 -18.28
N LYS A 79 14.58 13.75 -19.46
CA LYS A 79 13.78 12.86 -20.33
C LYS A 79 14.61 11.68 -20.82
N ASP A 80 15.83 11.95 -21.28
CA ASP A 80 16.75 10.92 -21.78
C ASP A 80 17.16 9.96 -20.67
N LYS A 81 17.53 10.49 -19.50
CA LYS A 81 17.91 9.68 -18.33
C LYS A 81 16.74 8.90 -17.74
N ALA A 82 15.52 9.45 -17.74
CA ALA A 82 14.32 8.71 -17.37
C ALA A 82 14.08 7.51 -18.31
N LEU A 83 14.17 7.72 -19.63
CA LEU A 83 13.98 6.66 -20.61
C LEU A 83 15.05 5.56 -20.47
N PHE A 84 16.32 5.95 -20.30
CA PHE A 84 17.41 5.01 -20.05
C PHE A 84 17.15 4.19 -18.78
N LEU A 85 16.83 4.86 -17.67
CA LEU A 85 16.58 4.23 -16.38
C LEU A 85 15.40 3.24 -16.43
N LEU A 86 14.29 3.62 -17.07
CA LEU A 86 13.14 2.73 -17.27
C LEU A 86 13.54 1.43 -17.97
N ASN A 87 14.33 1.54 -19.05
CA ASN A 87 14.82 0.40 -19.81
C ASN A 87 15.77 -0.48 -18.98
N ALA A 88 16.66 0.14 -18.20
CA ALA A 88 17.56 -0.57 -17.30
C ALA A 88 16.78 -1.37 -16.23
N ILE A 89 15.79 -0.75 -15.57
CA ILE A 89 14.95 -1.41 -14.55
C ILE A 89 14.19 -2.61 -15.15
N LYS A 90 13.62 -2.45 -16.36
CA LYS A 90 12.86 -3.51 -17.03
C LYS A 90 13.74 -4.69 -17.42
N LYS A 91 14.91 -4.44 -18.01
CA LYS A 91 15.83 -5.47 -18.49
C LYS A 91 16.50 -6.23 -17.35
N ASN A 92 16.71 -5.60 -16.20
CA ASN A 92 17.39 -6.22 -15.08
C ASN A 92 16.52 -7.33 -14.43
N LYS A 93 17.13 -8.48 -14.15
CA LYS A 93 16.50 -9.66 -13.53
C LYS A 93 16.93 -9.89 -12.08
N GLU A 94 17.96 -9.19 -11.62
CA GLU A 94 18.49 -9.31 -10.28
C GLU A 94 17.57 -8.65 -9.25
N ARG A 95 17.66 -9.11 -8.01
CA ARG A 95 16.87 -8.56 -6.90
C ARG A 95 17.30 -7.13 -6.56
N THR A 96 18.61 -6.88 -6.60
CA THR A 96 19.25 -5.59 -6.35
C THR A 96 20.39 -5.42 -7.35
N PHE A 97 20.53 -4.24 -7.93
CA PHE A 97 21.52 -3.97 -8.98
C PHE A 97 21.97 -2.51 -8.95
N SER A 98 23.12 -2.22 -9.56
CA SER A 98 23.64 -0.87 -9.79
C SER A 98 23.37 -0.40 -11.23
N ILE A 99 23.32 0.92 -11.42
CA ILE A 99 23.23 1.56 -12.73
C ILE A 99 24.21 2.75 -12.73
N PRO A 100 25.52 2.52 -12.96
CA PRO A 100 26.56 3.53 -12.77
C PRO A 100 26.30 4.84 -13.53
N GLU A 101 25.86 4.77 -14.79
CA GLU A 101 25.56 5.96 -15.59
C GLU A 101 24.44 6.84 -14.98
N ILE A 102 23.49 6.22 -14.27
CA ILE A 102 22.44 6.96 -13.56
C ILE A 102 22.97 7.49 -12.24
N GLU A 103 23.82 6.75 -11.53
CA GLU A 103 24.48 7.24 -10.32
C GLU A 103 25.35 8.48 -10.61
N ASP A 104 26.07 8.50 -11.73
CA ASP A 104 26.87 9.65 -12.15
C ASP A 104 25.99 10.89 -12.42
N PHE A 105 24.85 10.69 -13.11
CA PHE A 105 23.89 11.78 -13.32
C PHE A 105 23.19 12.22 -12.04
N MET A 106 22.87 11.29 -11.13
CA MET A 106 22.33 11.64 -9.81
C MET A 106 23.31 12.54 -9.04
N GLN A 107 24.60 12.18 -9.01
CA GLN A 107 25.62 12.99 -8.34
C GLN A 107 25.77 14.38 -8.97
N SER A 108 25.70 14.49 -10.30
CA SER A 108 25.80 15.79 -10.98
C SER A 108 24.62 16.73 -10.69
N ILE A 109 23.49 16.22 -10.18
CA ILE A 109 22.30 16.99 -9.84
C ILE A 109 22.05 17.10 -8.33
N ASN A 110 23.05 16.80 -7.48
CA ASN A 110 22.92 16.77 -6.03
C ASN A 110 21.87 15.76 -5.49
N CYS A 111 21.80 14.58 -6.11
CA CYS A 111 21.00 13.45 -5.67
C CYS A 111 21.94 12.30 -5.25
N PHE A 112 21.87 11.86 -3.99
CA PHE A 112 22.87 10.96 -3.40
C PHE A 112 22.29 9.66 -2.84
N SER A 113 20.97 9.55 -2.77
CA SER A 113 20.26 8.37 -2.26
C SER A 113 19.19 7.91 -3.24
N LEU A 114 18.83 6.62 -3.25
CA LEU A 114 17.72 6.14 -4.10
C LEU A 114 16.34 6.45 -3.55
N LYS A 115 16.23 6.56 -2.23
CA LYS A 115 14.96 6.64 -1.53
C LYS A 115 14.99 7.62 -0.38
N ALA A 116 13.81 8.11 -0.01
CA ALA A 116 13.62 8.90 1.20
C ALA A 116 13.93 8.09 2.48
N SER A 117 14.01 8.77 3.62
CA SER A 117 14.22 8.11 4.91
C SER A 117 13.07 7.16 5.22
N SER A 118 13.39 5.95 5.71
CA SER A 118 12.40 4.91 6.00
C SER A 118 11.44 5.25 7.16
N SER A 119 11.67 6.36 7.86
CA SER A 119 10.83 6.84 8.95
C SER A 119 9.58 7.61 8.48
N ALA A 120 9.52 8.03 7.22
CA ALA A 120 8.37 8.71 6.63
C ALA A 120 7.73 7.87 5.50
N LYS A 121 6.43 8.06 5.25
CA LYS A 121 5.71 7.46 4.11
C LYS A 121 5.86 8.25 2.81
N THR A 122 6.40 9.46 2.90
CA THR A 122 6.60 10.36 1.77
C THR A 122 7.91 10.04 1.08
N ASP A 123 7.83 9.60 -0.17
CA ASP A 123 8.97 9.24 -1.02
C ASP A 123 9.44 10.45 -1.86
N ILE A 124 8.51 11.35 -2.22
CA ILE A 124 8.79 12.58 -2.97
C ILE A 124 7.91 13.74 -2.50
N THR A 125 8.46 14.95 -2.44
CA THR A 125 7.72 16.17 -2.10
C THR A 125 7.68 17.10 -3.29
N ILE A 126 6.49 17.52 -3.70
CA ILE A 126 6.26 18.30 -4.92
C ILE A 126 5.47 19.55 -4.56
N VAL A 127 5.95 20.71 -5.02
CA VAL A 127 5.16 21.95 -5.03
C VAL A 127 4.48 22.03 -6.39
N VAL A 128 3.15 22.01 -6.38
CA VAL A 128 2.34 22.07 -7.60
C VAL A 128 1.65 23.41 -7.70
N HIS A 129 1.21 23.79 -8.90
CA HIS A 129 0.24 24.85 -9.09
C HIS A 129 -1.16 24.26 -9.15
N ASP A 130 -1.97 24.46 -8.11
CA ASP A 130 -3.38 24.10 -8.15
C ASP A 130 -4.16 25.18 -8.90
N GLN A 131 -4.49 24.89 -10.16
CA GLN A 131 -5.21 25.82 -11.03
C GLN A 131 -6.65 26.10 -10.57
N ARG A 132 -7.25 25.24 -9.73
CA ARG A 132 -8.62 25.43 -9.22
C ARG A 132 -8.67 26.44 -8.10
N THR A 133 -7.69 26.41 -7.21
CA THR A 133 -7.62 27.27 -6.02
C THR A 133 -6.62 28.43 -6.18
N ASN A 134 -5.84 28.41 -7.27
CA ASN A 134 -4.69 29.28 -7.52
C ASN A 134 -3.62 29.21 -6.42
N GLN A 135 -3.60 28.13 -5.64
CA GLN A 135 -2.63 27.90 -4.58
C GLN A 135 -1.41 27.14 -5.10
N GLN A 136 -0.34 27.15 -4.31
CA GLN A 136 0.88 26.41 -4.59
C GLN A 136 1.22 25.45 -3.44
N PRO A 137 0.40 24.42 -3.20
CA PRO A 137 0.58 23.55 -2.05
C PRO A 137 1.85 22.69 -2.19
N THR A 138 2.51 22.47 -1.06
CA THR A 138 3.59 21.49 -0.91
C THR A 138 2.99 20.14 -0.53
N LEU A 139 3.14 19.15 -1.40
CA LEU A 139 2.47 17.86 -1.30
C LEU A 139 3.48 16.72 -1.20
N GLY A 140 3.33 15.88 -0.18
CA GLY A 140 4.12 14.66 -0.02
C GLY A 140 3.42 13.45 -0.63
N PHE A 141 4.10 12.75 -1.55
CA PHE A 141 3.57 11.55 -2.20
C PHE A 141 4.37 10.31 -1.84
N SER A 142 3.67 9.17 -1.76
CA SER A 142 4.33 7.86 -1.82
C SER A 142 4.35 7.33 -3.25
N ILE A 143 5.45 6.71 -3.64
CA ILE A 143 5.64 6.14 -4.98
C ILE A 143 5.41 4.63 -4.89
N LYS A 144 4.53 4.11 -5.76
CA LYS A 144 4.34 2.66 -5.97
C LYS A 144 4.70 2.33 -7.41
N SER A 145 5.40 1.21 -7.59
CA SER A 145 5.91 0.82 -8.90
C SER A 145 5.33 -0.52 -9.35
N GLN A 146 4.84 -0.57 -10.58
CA GLN A 146 4.45 -1.79 -11.28
C GLN A 146 5.63 -2.43 -12.04
N LEU A 147 6.82 -1.79 -12.06
CA LEU A 147 8.02 -2.33 -12.72
C LEU A 147 8.63 -3.52 -11.94
N GLY A 148 8.29 -3.64 -10.66
CA GLY A 148 8.72 -4.71 -9.76
C GLY A 148 7.61 -5.69 -9.38
N SER A 149 7.84 -6.43 -8.31
CA SER A 149 6.77 -7.20 -7.67
C SER A 149 5.80 -6.25 -6.95
N PRO A 150 4.51 -6.59 -6.84
CA PRO A 150 3.54 -5.72 -6.19
C PRO A 150 3.93 -5.42 -4.75
N SER A 151 3.91 -4.13 -4.43
CA SER A 151 4.25 -3.65 -3.09
C SER A 151 3.16 -3.99 -2.07
N THR A 152 3.51 -3.90 -0.79
CA THR A 152 2.57 -4.17 0.31
C THR A 152 1.97 -2.86 0.80
N LEU A 153 0.65 -2.78 0.87
CA LEU A 153 -0.07 -1.65 1.48
C LEU A 153 -0.06 -1.80 3.01
N LEU A 154 -0.47 -2.98 3.51
CA LEU A 154 -0.45 -3.34 4.92
C LEU A 154 0.40 -4.58 5.15
N ASN A 155 1.52 -4.41 5.87
CA ASN A 155 2.44 -5.50 6.15
C ASN A 155 1.86 -6.47 7.17
N ALA A 156 2.10 -7.76 6.92
CA ALA A 156 1.80 -8.84 7.86
C ALA A 156 2.65 -8.73 9.13
N GLY A 157 2.06 -9.09 10.26
CA GLY A 157 2.71 -9.17 11.55
C GLY A 157 1.82 -9.82 12.59
N LYS A 158 2.36 -10.15 13.76
CA LYS A 158 1.53 -10.46 14.95
C LYS A 158 0.56 -9.32 15.27
N THR A 159 0.87 -8.11 14.83
CA THR A 159 0.04 -6.92 14.97
C THR A 159 -1.20 -6.91 14.10
N THR A 160 -1.27 -7.78 13.07
CA THR A 160 -2.41 -7.89 12.15
C THR A 160 -3.13 -9.24 12.27
N ASN A 161 -2.94 -9.96 13.38
CA ASN A 161 -3.66 -11.19 13.66
C ASN A 161 -5.06 -10.91 14.25
N PHE A 162 -6.05 -11.69 13.80
CA PHE A 162 -7.42 -11.75 14.29
C PHE A 162 -7.62 -13.10 14.98
N ILE A 163 -8.15 -13.07 16.21
CA ILE A 163 -8.40 -14.26 17.03
C ILE A 163 -9.87 -14.64 16.90
N PHE A 164 -10.11 -15.91 16.60
CA PHE A 164 -11.42 -16.55 16.53
C PHE A 164 -11.51 -17.65 17.58
N ASN A 165 -12.63 -17.73 18.29
CA ASN A 165 -13.01 -18.87 19.11
C ASN A 165 -13.62 -19.94 18.19
N ILE A 166 -13.23 -21.21 18.39
CA ILE A 166 -13.80 -22.35 17.71
C ILE A 166 -14.89 -22.94 18.62
N VAL A 167 -16.15 -22.80 18.20
CA VAL A 167 -17.33 -23.25 18.96
C VAL A 167 -18.07 -24.38 18.24
N GLY A 168 -18.97 -25.06 18.96
CA GLY A 168 -19.83 -26.12 18.39
C GLY A 168 -19.16 -27.49 18.28
N ILE A 169 -17.89 -27.62 18.70
CA ILE A 169 -17.14 -28.87 18.70
C ILE A 169 -16.23 -28.96 19.92
N ASN A 170 -15.92 -30.19 20.32
CA ASN A 170 -14.84 -30.51 21.25
C ASN A 170 -13.85 -31.40 20.50
N LEU A 171 -12.59 -30.97 20.42
CA LEU A 171 -11.52 -31.74 19.78
C LEU A 171 -10.60 -32.33 20.84
N THR A 172 -10.24 -33.59 20.67
CA THR A 172 -9.18 -34.22 21.48
C THR A 172 -7.81 -33.66 21.10
N GLU A 173 -6.81 -33.78 21.99
CA GLU A 173 -5.43 -33.39 21.70
C GLU A 173 -4.87 -34.07 20.44
N ASN A 174 -5.29 -35.32 20.16
CA ASN A 174 -4.90 -36.04 18.95
C ASN A 174 -5.48 -35.37 17.70
N GLU A 175 -6.76 -35.03 17.70
CA GLU A 175 -7.40 -34.36 16.57
C GLU A 175 -6.84 -32.96 16.33
N ILE A 176 -6.52 -32.22 17.39
CA ILE A 176 -5.86 -30.92 17.28
C ILE A 176 -4.49 -31.08 16.62
N ARG A 177 -3.69 -32.08 17.05
CA ARG A 177 -2.40 -32.39 16.44
C ARG A 177 -2.53 -32.80 14.98
N ASP A 178 -3.50 -33.65 14.65
CA ASP A 178 -3.74 -34.12 13.30
C ASP A 178 -4.12 -32.96 12.36
N ILE A 179 -5.04 -32.09 12.77
CA ILE A 179 -5.42 -30.90 12.01
C ILE A 179 -4.22 -29.95 11.86
N ASN A 180 -3.51 -29.64 12.94
CA ASN A 180 -2.33 -28.76 12.90
C ASN A 180 -1.17 -29.37 12.08
N SER A 181 -1.12 -30.68 11.89
CA SER A 181 -0.09 -31.34 11.07
C SER A 181 -0.27 -31.16 9.55
N ILE A 182 -1.44 -30.70 9.10
CA ILE A 182 -1.72 -30.45 7.67
C ILE A 182 -0.69 -29.46 7.11
N ALA A 183 0.02 -29.87 6.05
CA ALA A 183 1.15 -29.13 5.48
C ALA A 183 1.03 -28.86 3.97
N SER A 184 -0.18 -28.89 3.41
CA SER A 184 -0.44 -28.54 2.02
C SER A 184 -0.10 -27.07 1.70
N ARG A 185 -0.12 -26.71 0.41
CA ARG A 185 0.07 -25.32 -0.03
C ARG A 185 -1.01 -24.37 0.53
N SER A 186 -2.23 -24.88 0.71
CA SER A 186 -3.40 -24.18 1.26
C SER A 186 -3.68 -24.56 2.72
N LYS A 187 -2.68 -25.06 3.46
CA LYS A 187 -2.85 -25.70 4.78
C LYS A 187 -3.79 -24.97 5.76
N ILE A 188 -3.80 -23.64 5.76
CA ILE A 188 -4.66 -22.86 6.65
C ILE A 188 -6.14 -23.03 6.26
N MET A 189 -6.44 -22.97 4.97
CA MET A 189 -7.78 -23.24 4.46
C MET A 189 -8.19 -24.69 4.74
N ASP A 190 -7.29 -25.64 4.50
CA ASP A 190 -7.55 -27.07 4.74
C ASP A 190 -7.85 -27.34 6.22
N ARG A 191 -7.13 -26.68 7.14
CA ARG A 191 -7.40 -26.74 8.59
C ARG A 191 -8.78 -26.20 8.93
N ILE A 192 -9.16 -25.04 8.38
CA ILE A 192 -10.49 -24.45 8.56
C ILE A 192 -11.58 -25.41 8.07
N VAL A 193 -11.41 -26.00 6.89
CA VAL A 193 -12.35 -26.97 6.32
C VAL A 193 -12.49 -28.21 7.21
N GLN A 194 -11.40 -28.75 7.74
CA GLN A 194 -11.45 -29.89 8.67
C GLN A 194 -12.21 -29.56 9.96
N ILE A 195 -12.00 -28.36 10.51
CA ILE A 195 -12.73 -27.88 11.69
C ILE A 195 -14.23 -27.77 11.38
N GLN A 196 -14.59 -27.17 10.24
CA GLN A 196 -15.99 -27.02 9.81
C GLN A 196 -16.68 -28.35 9.52
N ASN A 197 -15.99 -29.31 8.88
CA ASN A 197 -16.53 -30.65 8.61
C ASN A 197 -16.85 -31.43 9.88
N LYS A 198 -16.19 -31.11 11.00
CA LYS A 198 -16.49 -31.67 12.32
C LYS A 198 -17.63 -30.93 13.05
N GLY A 199 -18.21 -29.89 12.44
CA GLY A 199 -19.26 -29.05 13.01
C GLY A 199 -18.77 -27.76 13.65
N GLY A 200 -17.46 -27.46 13.58
CA GLY A 200 -16.86 -26.30 14.22
C GLY A 200 -17.21 -25.00 13.53
N GLN A 201 -17.42 -23.95 14.32
CA GLN A 201 -17.71 -22.60 13.85
C GLN A 201 -16.69 -21.62 14.41
N PHE A 202 -16.36 -20.59 13.61
CA PHE A 202 -15.39 -19.57 14.01
C PHE A 202 -16.12 -18.29 14.39
N VAL A 203 -15.98 -17.87 15.64
CA VAL A 203 -16.55 -16.63 16.17
C VAL A 203 -15.43 -15.64 16.41
N PHE A 204 -15.47 -14.48 15.76
CA PHE A 204 -14.47 -13.44 15.98
C PHE A 204 -14.53 -12.93 17.42
N VAL A 205 -13.36 -12.84 18.07
CA VAL A 205 -13.24 -12.37 19.46
C VAL A 205 -12.59 -10.99 19.52
N LYS A 206 -11.38 -10.86 18.96
CA LYS A 206 -10.58 -9.63 19.00
C LYS A 206 -9.39 -9.73 18.05
N THR A 207 -8.79 -8.59 17.71
CA THR A 207 -7.43 -8.60 17.16
C THR A 207 -6.42 -8.97 18.25
N GLU A 208 -5.32 -9.64 17.90
CA GLU A 208 -4.28 -10.04 18.87
C GLU A 208 -3.64 -8.83 19.58
N ARG A 209 -3.51 -7.68 18.89
CA ARG A 209 -2.95 -6.46 19.47
C ARG A 209 -4.02 -5.40 19.69
N LYS A 210 -4.15 -4.95 20.95
CA LYS A 210 -5.14 -3.95 21.34
C LYS A 210 -4.95 -2.60 20.61
N ILE A 211 -3.72 -2.20 20.32
CA ILE A 211 -3.43 -0.98 19.54
C ILE A 211 -4.10 -1.06 18.17
N PHE A 212 -3.97 -2.18 17.47
CA PHE A 212 -4.60 -2.33 16.16
C PHE A 212 -6.13 -2.31 16.26
N SER A 213 -6.73 -3.04 17.22
CA SER A 213 -8.17 -2.95 17.51
C SER A 213 -8.61 -1.49 17.73
N ASN A 214 -7.90 -0.73 18.56
CA ASN A 214 -8.26 0.66 18.83
C ASN A 214 -8.12 1.56 17.60
N ASN A 215 -7.09 1.34 16.76
CA ASN A 215 -6.94 2.06 15.50
C ASN A 215 -8.11 1.79 14.55
N LEU A 216 -8.57 0.54 14.48
CA LEU A 216 -9.73 0.18 13.66
C LEU A 216 -11.00 0.84 14.19
N VAL A 217 -11.25 0.76 15.51
CA VAL A 217 -12.41 1.39 16.17
C VAL A 217 -12.41 2.91 16.00
N LEU A 218 -11.23 3.56 15.98
CA LEU A 218 -11.10 4.99 15.72
C LEU A 218 -11.59 5.37 14.31
N ILE A 219 -11.34 4.51 13.32
CA ILE A 219 -11.80 4.72 11.94
C ILE A 219 -13.31 4.50 11.86
N ASP A 220 -13.78 3.39 12.40
CA ASP A 220 -15.21 3.06 12.52
C ASP A 220 -15.42 2.01 13.62
N SER A 221 -16.44 2.19 14.46
CA SER A 221 -16.65 1.36 15.65
C SER A 221 -16.86 -0.13 15.37
N LEU A 222 -17.34 -0.49 14.17
CA LEU A 222 -17.59 -1.88 13.76
C LEU A 222 -16.54 -2.41 12.77
N LEU A 223 -15.48 -1.65 12.51
CA LEU A 223 -14.44 -2.04 11.56
C LEU A 223 -13.68 -3.32 11.95
N PRO A 224 -13.37 -3.60 13.24
CA PRO A 224 -12.76 -4.87 13.62
C PRO A 224 -13.61 -6.08 13.18
N GLU A 225 -14.92 -6.02 13.37
CA GLU A 225 -15.85 -7.08 13.01
C GLU A 225 -15.93 -7.22 11.49
N ILE A 226 -16.05 -6.12 10.75
CA ILE A 226 -16.07 -6.14 9.27
C ILE A 226 -14.79 -6.77 8.71
N LEU A 227 -13.63 -6.32 9.18
CA LEU A 227 -12.35 -6.86 8.72
C LEU A 227 -12.17 -8.32 9.13
N SER A 228 -12.70 -8.74 10.28
CA SER A 228 -12.65 -10.14 10.68
C SER A 228 -13.37 -11.05 9.68
N GLN A 229 -14.51 -10.59 9.13
CA GLN A 229 -15.28 -11.32 8.11
C GLN A 229 -14.55 -11.39 6.78
N ILE A 230 -13.96 -10.27 6.33
CA ILE A 230 -13.14 -10.24 5.10
C ILE A 230 -11.92 -11.15 5.22
N VAL A 231 -11.24 -11.13 6.37
CA VAL A 231 -10.09 -12.01 6.63
C VAL A 231 -10.52 -13.48 6.65
N PHE A 232 -11.64 -13.79 7.30
CA PHE A 232 -12.17 -15.15 7.33
C PHE A 232 -12.56 -15.64 5.93
N ASP A 233 -13.24 -14.80 5.14
CA ASP A 233 -13.64 -15.10 3.77
C ASP A 233 -12.45 -15.35 2.84
N PHE A 234 -11.34 -14.63 3.02
CA PHE A 234 -10.10 -14.89 2.31
C PHE A 234 -9.52 -16.28 2.59
N TYR A 235 -9.58 -16.75 3.85
CA TYR A 235 -9.08 -18.09 4.21
C TYR A 235 -10.12 -19.21 4.07
N SER A 236 -11.34 -18.91 3.60
CA SER A 236 -12.42 -19.89 3.45
C SER A 236 -13.07 -19.86 2.06
N SER A 237 -12.52 -19.10 1.12
CA SER A 237 -12.99 -19.07 -0.28
C SER A 237 -11.85 -18.89 -1.27
N GLU A 238 -12.19 -18.89 -2.55
CA GLU A 238 -11.29 -18.67 -3.68
C GLU A 238 -10.94 -17.20 -3.92
N PHE A 239 -11.63 -16.26 -3.25
CA PHE A 239 -11.44 -14.84 -3.46
C PHE A 239 -10.19 -14.30 -2.75
N SER A 240 -9.51 -13.38 -3.42
CA SER A 240 -8.37 -12.65 -2.83
C SER A 240 -8.42 -11.15 -3.08
N ASN A 241 -8.99 -10.69 -4.19
CA ASN A 241 -9.15 -9.26 -4.43
C ASN A 241 -10.08 -8.65 -3.39
N LEU A 242 -9.75 -7.45 -2.93
CA LEU A 242 -10.54 -6.79 -1.90
C LEU A 242 -11.94 -6.44 -2.37
N THR A 243 -12.12 -6.03 -3.63
CA THR A 243 -13.45 -5.80 -4.21
C THR A 243 -14.35 -7.04 -4.09
N ASP A 244 -13.84 -8.23 -4.44
CA ASP A 244 -14.60 -9.48 -4.39
C ASP A 244 -14.96 -9.86 -2.93
N LEU A 245 -13.99 -9.74 -2.02
CA LEU A 245 -14.20 -10.03 -0.59
C LEU A 245 -15.18 -9.06 0.08
N VAL A 246 -15.11 -7.77 -0.28
CA VAL A 246 -16.01 -6.74 0.22
C VAL A 246 -17.43 -6.97 -0.29
N ASN A 247 -17.59 -7.27 -1.58
CA ASN A 247 -18.90 -7.59 -2.16
C ASN A 247 -19.51 -8.83 -1.49
N LYS A 248 -18.73 -9.90 -1.33
CA LYS A 248 -19.16 -11.10 -0.61
C LYS A 248 -19.59 -10.81 0.83
N THR A 249 -18.85 -9.95 1.53
CA THR A 249 -19.19 -9.54 2.89
C THR A 249 -20.47 -8.70 2.91
N ALA A 250 -20.66 -7.83 1.93
CA ALA A 250 -21.86 -7.00 1.80
C ALA A 250 -23.11 -7.86 1.52
N ASP A 251 -23.01 -8.85 0.63
CA ASP A 251 -24.09 -9.77 0.30
C ASP A 251 -24.53 -10.61 1.52
N LYS A 252 -23.55 -11.03 2.34
CA LYS A 252 -23.83 -11.73 3.61
C LYS A 252 -24.42 -10.82 4.67
N ASN A 253 -24.11 -9.54 4.64
CA ASN A 253 -24.48 -8.53 5.63
C ASN A 253 -24.33 -9.02 7.08
N PRO A 254 -23.13 -9.48 7.51
CA PRO A 254 -22.95 -10.14 8.82
C PRO A 254 -23.26 -9.25 10.04
N LEU A 255 -23.42 -7.94 9.84
CA LEU A 255 -23.77 -6.98 10.88
C LEU A 255 -25.23 -6.52 10.81
N ASN A 256 -26.02 -7.08 9.88
CA ASN A 256 -27.43 -6.76 9.69
C ASN A 256 -27.69 -5.26 9.52
N PHE A 257 -26.85 -4.56 8.74
CA PHE A 257 -27.14 -3.17 8.39
C PHE A 257 -28.44 -3.07 7.60
N ASP A 258 -29.18 -1.97 7.79
CA ASP A 258 -30.38 -1.67 7.04
C ASP A 258 -30.04 -1.22 5.61
N ILE A 259 -30.29 -2.11 4.65
CA ILE A 259 -29.98 -1.92 3.23
C ILE A 259 -31.19 -1.54 2.38
N GLU A 260 -32.33 -1.16 2.98
CA GLU A 260 -33.55 -0.79 2.23
C GLU A 260 -33.31 0.32 1.21
N ASN A 261 -32.37 1.22 1.50
CA ASN A 261 -31.99 2.34 0.64
C ASN A 261 -30.65 2.12 -0.09
N GLU A 262 -30.23 0.86 -0.23
CA GLU A 262 -29.03 0.45 -1.00
C GLU A 262 -27.69 1.06 -0.53
N HIS A 263 -27.61 1.50 0.72
CA HIS A 263 -26.39 2.04 1.31
C HIS A 263 -25.23 1.03 1.26
N LYS A 264 -24.08 1.47 0.74
CA LYS A 264 -22.86 0.64 0.61
C LYS A 264 -21.97 0.69 1.85
N PHE A 265 -22.50 0.25 3.00
CA PHE A 265 -21.80 0.36 4.30
C PHE A 265 -20.41 -0.29 4.31
N TYR A 266 -20.32 -1.53 3.84
CA TYR A 266 -19.07 -2.30 3.84
C TYR A 266 -18.02 -1.68 2.93
N GLU A 267 -18.40 -1.35 1.70
CA GLU A 267 -17.51 -0.70 0.72
C GLU A 267 -16.98 0.63 1.25
N TYR A 268 -17.86 1.49 1.78
CA TYR A 268 -17.49 2.79 2.33
C TYR A 268 -16.49 2.64 3.49
N LYS A 269 -16.79 1.77 4.47
CA LYS A 269 -15.93 1.57 5.64
C LYS A 269 -14.56 0.98 5.27
N ILE A 270 -14.52 0.07 4.29
CA ILE A 270 -13.25 -0.50 3.82
C ILE A 270 -12.43 0.51 3.01
N LYS A 271 -13.06 1.35 2.18
CA LYS A 271 -12.37 2.47 1.52
C LYS A 271 -11.70 3.38 2.53
N ARG A 272 -12.41 3.79 3.60
CA ARG A 272 -11.83 4.59 4.70
C ARG A 272 -10.64 3.91 5.36
N PHE A 273 -10.76 2.61 5.65
CA PHE A 273 -9.65 1.84 6.22
C PHE A 273 -8.43 1.82 5.30
N LEU A 274 -8.61 1.54 4.01
CA LEU A 274 -7.52 1.52 3.04
C LEU A 274 -6.85 2.89 2.91
N THR A 275 -7.63 3.97 2.90
CA THR A 275 -7.13 5.35 2.89
C THR A 275 -6.24 5.63 4.10
N ASP A 276 -6.70 5.32 5.31
CA ASP A 276 -5.93 5.59 6.52
C ASP A 276 -4.64 4.75 6.56
N VAL A 277 -4.68 3.48 6.14
CA VAL A 277 -3.47 2.65 5.97
C VAL A 277 -2.52 3.27 4.94
N ALA A 278 -3.06 3.72 3.81
CA ALA A 278 -2.27 4.28 2.71
C ALA A 278 -1.54 5.56 3.13
N LEU A 279 -2.17 6.37 3.98
CA LEU A 279 -1.72 7.72 4.35
C LEU A 279 -1.01 7.82 5.71
N GLY A 280 -0.89 6.74 6.49
CA GLY A 280 -0.02 6.73 7.67
C GLY A 280 -0.33 5.70 8.75
N MET A 281 -1.54 5.12 8.79
CA MET A 281 -1.93 4.20 9.86
C MET A 281 -1.04 2.94 9.84
N MET A 282 -0.49 2.61 11.01
CA MET A 282 0.29 1.40 11.24
C MET A 282 -0.35 0.56 12.36
N PRO A 283 -0.46 -0.77 12.20
CA PRO A 283 -1.06 -1.64 13.23
C PRO A 283 -0.38 -1.59 14.61
N SER A 284 0.91 -1.26 14.66
CA SER A 284 1.72 -1.27 15.86
C SER A 284 1.81 0.08 16.59
N LYS A 285 1.33 1.17 16.00
CA LYS A 285 1.41 2.53 16.57
C LYS A 285 0.02 3.11 16.75
N VAL A 286 -0.16 3.94 17.77
CA VAL A 286 -1.43 4.65 17.99
C VAL A 286 -1.71 5.53 16.77
N TRP A 287 -2.85 5.28 16.12
CA TRP A 287 -3.33 6.11 15.04
C TRP A 287 -3.95 7.38 15.60
N THR A 288 -3.53 8.53 15.10
CA THR A 288 -4.01 9.84 15.58
C THR A 288 -5.01 10.49 14.62
N GLY A 289 -5.26 9.86 13.46
CA GLY A 289 -6.02 10.45 12.35
C GLY A 289 -5.25 11.50 11.53
N LYS A 290 -3.97 11.74 11.84
CA LYS A 290 -3.13 12.69 11.09
C LYS A 290 -2.34 11.96 10.00
N TYR A 291 -2.53 12.37 8.75
CA TYR A 291 -1.83 11.80 7.59
C TYR A 291 -0.36 12.22 7.52
N ASP A 292 0.50 11.26 7.20
CA ASP A 292 1.92 11.47 6.92
C ASP A 292 2.13 11.95 5.47
N ALA A 293 1.36 11.37 4.53
CA ALA A 293 1.38 11.75 3.11
C ALA A 293 0.22 12.70 2.80
N THR A 294 0.54 13.93 2.41
CA THR A 294 -0.45 15.00 2.16
C THR A 294 -0.89 15.11 0.70
N GLY A 295 -0.15 14.53 -0.24
CA GLY A 295 -0.45 14.53 -1.67
C GLY A 295 -1.20 13.30 -2.14
N GLY A 296 -0.87 12.12 -1.61
CA GLY A 296 -1.42 10.84 -2.07
C GLY A 296 -0.36 9.96 -2.71
N TYR A 297 -0.72 9.23 -3.77
CA TYR A 297 0.15 8.22 -4.38
C TYR A 297 0.56 8.60 -5.80
N LEU A 298 1.79 8.25 -6.18
CA LEU A 298 2.26 8.24 -7.55
C LEU A 298 2.48 6.79 -7.99
N ILE A 299 1.87 6.38 -9.09
CA ILE A 299 1.97 5.03 -9.63
C ILE A 299 2.83 5.06 -10.88
N VAL A 300 4.01 4.44 -10.79
CA VAL A 300 4.89 4.19 -11.93
C VAL A 300 4.38 2.94 -12.65
N LYS A 301 3.77 3.15 -13.82
CA LYS A 301 3.19 2.08 -14.63
C LYS A 301 4.26 1.28 -15.38
N GLU A 302 3.89 0.07 -15.80
CA GLU A 302 4.78 -0.74 -16.63
C GLU A 302 5.18 -0.06 -17.95
N ASN A 303 4.32 0.76 -18.54
CA ASN A 303 4.63 1.49 -19.77
C ASN A 303 5.54 2.72 -19.54
N GLY A 304 5.79 3.12 -18.28
CA GLY A 304 6.57 4.31 -17.91
C GLY A 304 5.72 5.54 -17.60
N ASP A 305 4.40 5.48 -17.74
CA ASP A 305 3.58 6.60 -17.28
C ASP A 305 3.61 6.70 -15.75
N VAL A 306 3.54 7.93 -15.24
CA VAL A 306 3.42 8.22 -13.82
C VAL A 306 2.06 8.86 -13.58
N LEU A 307 1.18 8.14 -12.88
CA LEU A 307 -0.16 8.61 -12.54
C LEU A 307 -0.24 9.05 -11.09
N CYS A 308 -0.89 10.17 -10.85
CA CYS A 308 -1.13 10.75 -9.54
C CYS A 308 -2.55 10.41 -9.07
N TYR A 309 -2.62 9.87 -7.85
CA TYR A 309 -3.87 9.66 -7.12
C TYR A 309 -3.86 10.61 -5.94
N HIS A 310 -4.41 11.79 -6.17
CA HIS A 310 -4.38 12.88 -5.22
C HIS A 310 -5.45 12.69 -4.14
N ILE A 311 -5.13 12.93 -2.86
CA ILE A 311 -6.11 12.74 -1.77
C ILE A 311 -7.34 13.66 -1.87
N TYR A 312 -7.21 14.82 -2.51
CA TYR A 312 -8.33 15.74 -2.78
C TYR A 312 -9.32 15.17 -3.80
N ASN A 313 -8.85 14.29 -4.68
CA ASN A 313 -9.67 13.48 -5.58
C ASN A 313 -10.06 12.20 -4.84
N ARG A 314 -10.82 12.39 -3.75
CA ARG A 314 -11.09 11.35 -2.75
C ARG A 314 -11.69 10.10 -3.36
N ASN A 315 -12.66 10.26 -4.27
CA ASN A 315 -13.35 9.14 -4.90
C ASN A 315 -12.38 8.32 -5.74
N GLU A 316 -11.60 8.98 -6.60
CA GLU A 316 -10.61 8.33 -7.47
C GLU A 316 -9.52 7.63 -6.63
N PHE A 317 -9.07 8.25 -5.54
CA PHE A 317 -8.10 7.67 -4.62
C PHE A 317 -8.66 6.44 -3.89
N GLU A 318 -9.85 6.54 -3.30
CA GLU A 318 -10.51 5.44 -2.59
C GLU A 318 -10.86 4.27 -3.53
N ASP A 319 -11.36 4.57 -4.74
CA ASP A 319 -11.66 3.57 -5.76
C ASP A 319 -10.40 2.87 -6.25
N TYR A 320 -9.31 3.62 -6.49
CA TYR A 320 -8.03 3.03 -6.86
C TYR A 320 -7.54 2.03 -5.82
N LEU A 321 -7.57 2.41 -4.53
CA LEU A 321 -7.10 1.53 -3.46
C LEU A 321 -7.93 0.25 -3.39
N LEU A 322 -9.26 0.33 -3.45
CA LEU A 322 -10.11 -0.85 -3.35
C LEU A 322 -9.93 -1.78 -4.57
N ASN A 323 -9.92 -1.23 -5.79
CA ASN A 323 -9.85 -2.02 -7.02
C ASN A 323 -8.46 -2.62 -7.28
N ASN A 324 -7.41 -2.01 -6.74
CA ASN A 324 -6.03 -2.43 -7.00
C ASN A 324 -5.34 -3.07 -5.80
N THR A 325 -6.11 -3.62 -4.85
CA THR A 325 -5.55 -4.34 -3.71
C THR A 325 -6.21 -5.71 -3.47
N LYS A 326 -5.45 -6.59 -2.83
CA LYS A 326 -5.85 -7.95 -2.49
C LYS A 326 -5.26 -8.40 -1.16
N LEU A 327 -5.87 -9.41 -0.56
CA LEU A 327 -5.29 -10.14 0.56
C LEU A 327 -4.25 -11.15 0.05
N ASP A 328 -3.22 -11.40 0.87
CA ASP A 328 -2.16 -12.36 0.58
C ASP A 328 -1.83 -13.18 1.84
N THR A 329 -1.34 -14.41 1.66
CA THR A 329 -0.97 -15.26 2.79
C THR A 329 0.50 -15.04 3.16
N ALA A 330 0.73 -14.40 4.30
CA ALA A 330 2.06 -14.22 4.86
C ALA A 330 2.65 -15.52 5.42
N SER A 331 3.92 -15.47 5.83
CA SER A 331 4.54 -16.61 6.53
C SER A 331 3.84 -16.88 7.88
N SER A 332 3.09 -17.99 7.92
CA SER A 332 2.30 -18.40 9.09
C SER A 332 3.16 -18.67 10.32
N SER A 333 4.34 -19.27 10.14
CA SER A 333 5.30 -19.52 11.21
C SER A 333 5.94 -18.24 11.75
N ARG A 334 6.33 -17.31 10.87
CA ARG A 334 6.92 -16.02 11.28
C ARG A 334 5.93 -15.17 12.09
N HIS A 335 4.66 -15.21 11.73
CA HIS A 335 3.62 -14.35 12.31
C HIS A 335 2.71 -15.07 13.32
N GLY A 336 2.90 -16.37 13.54
CA GLY A 336 2.23 -17.15 14.59
C GLY A 336 0.71 -17.24 14.40
N PHE A 337 0.26 -17.67 13.22
CA PHE A 337 -1.16 -17.84 12.90
C PHE A 337 -1.41 -19.11 12.08
N GLY A 338 -2.69 -19.48 11.94
CA GLY A 338 -3.12 -20.61 11.12
C GLY A 338 -3.11 -21.98 11.82
N GLU A 339 -3.04 -22.00 13.16
CA GLU A 339 -3.05 -23.22 13.98
C GLU A 339 -4.08 -23.10 15.09
N ILE A 340 -4.67 -24.24 15.45
CA ILE A 340 -5.52 -24.37 16.64
C ILE A 340 -4.62 -24.28 17.87
N TYR A 341 -5.03 -23.48 18.85
CA TYR A 341 -4.41 -23.44 20.17
C TYR A 341 -5.48 -23.39 21.26
N GLU A 342 -5.14 -23.84 22.45
CA GLU A 342 -6.04 -23.85 23.61
C GLU A 342 -5.65 -22.74 24.58
N GLU A 343 -6.65 -22.04 25.12
CA GLU A 343 -6.49 -21.03 26.17
C GLU A 343 -7.73 -21.08 27.09
N ASN A 344 -7.54 -21.33 28.39
CA ASN A 344 -8.63 -21.47 29.37
C ASN A 344 -9.71 -22.50 28.97
N GLU A 345 -9.30 -23.70 28.55
CA GLU A 345 -10.20 -24.80 28.12
C GLU A 345 -11.04 -24.50 26.86
N GLU A 346 -10.78 -23.39 26.18
CA GLU A 346 -11.41 -23.04 24.90
C GLU A 346 -10.40 -23.12 23.75
N LEU A 347 -10.91 -23.47 22.57
CA LEU A 347 -10.12 -23.60 21.35
C LEU A 347 -10.16 -22.32 20.53
N TYR A 348 -9.00 -21.88 20.06
CA TYR A 348 -8.85 -20.66 19.30
C TYR A 348 -8.06 -20.87 18.02
N PHE A 349 -8.26 -19.96 17.07
CA PHE A 349 -7.56 -19.92 15.80
C PHE A 349 -7.19 -18.48 15.44
N LYS A 350 -5.96 -18.26 14.98
CA LYS A 350 -5.52 -16.95 14.48
C LYS A 350 -5.51 -16.91 12.96
N LEU A 351 -6.06 -15.84 12.38
CA LEU A 351 -5.90 -15.50 10.96
C LEU A 351 -5.16 -14.17 10.82
N ASN A 352 -4.36 -14.01 9.77
CA ASN A 352 -3.54 -12.81 9.56
C ASN A 352 -4.03 -11.97 8.39
N LEU A 353 -4.09 -10.65 8.59
CA LEU A 353 -4.32 -9.68 7.53
C LEU A 353 -3.00 -9.19 6.94
N GLN A 354 -2.84 -9.38 5.63
CA GLN A 354 -1.85 -8.73 4.79
C GLN A 354 -2.56 -8.17 3.56
N ILE A 355 -2.29 -6.92 3.20
CA ILE A 355 -2.87 -6.29 2.01
C ILE A 355 -1.76 -5.87 1.06
N ARG A 356 -1.86 -6.28 -0.20
CA ARG A 356 -0.90 -5.98 -1.26
C ARG A 356 -1.59 -5.34 -2.44
N PHE A 357 -0.84 -4.58 -3.20
CA PHE A 357 -1.30 -4.12 -4.50
C PHE A 357 -1.44 -5.29 -5.47
N THR A 358 -2.39 -5.20 -6.39
CA THR A 358 -2.45 -6.03 -7.59
C THR A 358 -1.46 -5.49 -8.63
N LYS A 359 -1.20 -6.27 -9.68
CA LYS A 359 -0.31 -5.84 -10.76
C LYS A 359 -1.12 -5.37 -11.93
#